data_AF-A0A1I4MUN1-F1
#
_entry.id   AF-A0A1I4MUN1-F1
#
_cell.length_a   1.000
_cell.length_b   1.000
_cell.length_c   1.000
_cell.angle_alpha   90.00
_cell.angle_beta   90.00
_cell.angle_gamma   90.00
#
_symmetry.space_group_name_H-M   'P 1'
#
loop_
_entity.id
_entity.type
_entity.pdbx_description
1 polymer ?
#
loop_
_entity_poly.entity_id
_entity_poly.type
_entity_poly.pdbx_seq_one_letter_code
_entity_poly.pdbx_strand_id
1 'polypeptide(L)'
;MKILNKQQIGKTLIATTVSLSMLFSVSAIIPSHTAYAYSSSKANSIIATGKKYMGVPYKFGATSGQTRNFDCSTFTQYVFAKYGIDLPRTSQQQSKVGTYVPKSQLKPGDLVFFYSPIHHVGIYIGNGKILHTYGKPGVTISDMNNAFWSSKYKTARRVL
;
A
#
# COMPACT_ATOMS: atom_id res chain seq x y z
N MET A 1 38.69 -59.73 -63.62
CA MET A 1 38.64 -58.75 -64.71
C MET A 1 37.77 -57.58 -64.28
N LYS A 2 38.38 -56.39 -64.23
CA LYS A 2 37.83 -55.04 -64.18
C LYS A 2 37.02 -54.56 -62.97
N ILE A 3 37.31 -53.29 -62.69
CA ILE A 3 37.05 -52.43 -61.56
C ILE A 3 35.92 -51.44 -61.96
N LEU A 4 35.36 -50.75 -60.95
CA LEU A 4 34.70 -49.41 -60.93
C LEU A 4 33.20 -49.50 -60.60
N ASN A 5 32.65 -49.00 -59.47
CA ASN A 5 32.75 -47.75 -58.68
C ASN A 5 31.73 -46.66 -59.10
N LYS A 6 31.15 -46.02 -58.06
CA LYS A 6 30.41 -44.73 -57.96
C LYS A 6 28.91 -44.72 -58.35
N GLN A 7 27.95 -44.08 -57.65
CA GLN A 7 27.89 -43.23 -56.44
C GLN A 7 26.50 -43.30 -55.76
N GLN A 8 26.49 -42.78 -54.53
CA GLN A 8 25.42 -42.56 -53.54
C GLN A 8 24.10 -41.94 -54.03
N ILE A 9 23.02 -42.10 -53.24
CA ILE A 9 22.22 -41.02 -52.60
C ILE A 9 21.40 -41.66 -51.46
N GLY A 10 21.32 -40.97 -50.33
CA GLY A 10 21.02 -41.52 -49.02
C GLY A 10 19.54 -41.64 -48.64
N LYS A 11 19.33 -41.99 -47.37
CA LYS A 11 18.14 -41.68 -46.56
C LYS A 11 18.50 -41.89 -45.09
N THR A 12 18.83 -40.78 -44.44
CA THR A 12 18.95 -40.64 -42.99
C THR A 12 17.65 -41.09 -42.33
N LEU A 13 17.64 -42.21 -41.60
CA LEU A 13 16.56 -42.49 -40.66
C LEU A 13 16.80 -41.60 -39.42
N ILE A 14 16.08 -40.48 -39.37
CA ILE A 14 15.94 -39.69 -38.16
C ILE A 14 15.07 -40.52 -37.21
N ALA A 15 15.71 -41.17 -36.24
CA ALA A 15 15.02 -41.73 -35.09
C ALA A 15 14.49 -40.56 -34.26
N THR A 16 13.21 -40.22 -34.44
CA THR A 16 12.50 -39.26 -33.59
C THR A 16 12.26 -39.90 -32.23
N THR A 17 13.22 -39.79 -31.31
CA THR A 17 12.93 -39.98 -29.90
C THR A 17 12.09 -38.78 -29.47
N VAL A 18 10.79 -39.01 -29.29
CA VAL A 18 9.91 -38.08 -28.57
C VAL A 18 10.40 -38.09 -27.13
N SER A 19 11.34 -37.21 -26.81
CA SER A 19 11.70 -36.91 -25.43
C SER A 19 10.47 -36.30 -24.79
N LEU A 20 9.78 -37.09 -23.99
CA LEU A 20 8.69 -36.67 -23.12
C LEU A 20 9.28 -35.71 -22.08
N SER A 21 9.36 -34.44 -22.42
CA SER A 21 9.71 -33.37 -21.50
C SER A 21 8.60 -33.28 -20.45
N MET A 22 8.81 -33.95 -19.31
CA MET A 22 8.10 -33.62 -18.08
C MET A 22 8.43 -32.16 -17.77
N LEU A 23 7.52 -31.27 -18.15
CA LEU A 23 7.49 -29.90 -17.65
C LEU A 23 7.29 -29.99 -16.14
N PHE A 24 8.39 -29.97 -15.39
CA PHE A 24 8.37 -29.55 -14.00
C PHE A 24 8.00 -28.06 -14.00
N SER A 25 6.71 -27.77 -14.07
CA SER A 25 6.16 -26.47 -13.72
C SER A 25 6.31 -26.31 -12.21
N VAL A 26 7.50 -25.93 -11.76
CA VAL A 26 7.69 -25.45 -10.39
C VAL A 26 7.05 -24.07 -10.32
N SER A 27 5.74 -24.03 -10.09
CA SER A 27 5.04 -22.84 -9.63
C SER A 27 5.47 -22.54 -8.18
N ALA A 28 6.68 -22.03 -8.00
CA ALA A 28 7.10 -21.41 -6.75
C ALA A 28 6.93 -19.89 -6.85
N ILE A 29 5.67 -19.44 -6.86
CA ILE A 29 5.33 -18.03 -6.62
C ILE A 29 4.43 -17.97 -5.40
N ILE A 30 5.00 -17.88 -4.21
CA ILE A 30 4.27 -17.36 -3.03
C ILE A 30 5.17 -16.44 -2.18
N PRO A 31 5.48 -15.20 -2.61
CA PRO A 31 6.00 -14.17 -1.71
C PRO A 31 4.88 -13.34 -1.03
N SER A 32 3.61 -13.72 -1.17
CA SER A 32 2.47 -12.92 -0.68
C SER A 32 2.44 -12.77 0.85
N HIS A 33 2.86 -13.80 1.60
CA HIS A 33 2.86 -13.77 3.06
C HIS A 33 3.99 -12.90 3.63
N THR A 34 5.18 -12.92 3.04
CA THR A 34 6.32 -12.13 3.51
C THR A 34 6.16 -10.66 3.18
N ALA A 35 5.67 -10.32 1.98
CA ALA A 35 5.36 -8.95 1.59
C ALA A 35 4.23 -8.37 2.46
N TYR A 36 3.20 -9.17 2.75
CA TYR A 36 2.12 -8.75 3.67
C TYR A 36 2.62 -8.55 5.10
N ALA A 37 3.44 -9.48 5.62
CA ALA A 37 4.04 -9.35 6.95
C ALA A 37 4.93 -8.10 7.05
N TYR A 38 5.75 -7.82 6.03
CA TYR A 38 6.57 -6.61 5.98
C TYR A 38 5.72 -5.33 5.94
N SER A 39 4.71 -5.27 5.07
CA SER A 39 3.76 -4.14 5.00
C SER A 39 3.04 -3.93 6.33
N SER A 40 2.64 -5.01 7.01
CA SER A 40 2.03 -4.93 8.34
C SER A 40 2.98 -4.41 9.42
N SER A 41 4.26 -4.81 9.39
CA SER A 41 5.30 -4.29 10.29
C SER A 41 5.54 -2.79 10.06
N LYS A 42 5.59 -2.37 8.79
CA LYS A 42 5.72 -0.97 8.40
C LYS A 42 4.51 -0.14 8.84
N ALA A 43 3.29 -0.65 8.65
CA ALA A 43 2.05 -0.04 9.12
C ALA A 43 2.06 0.18 10.64
N ASN A 44 2.43 -0.85 11.41
CA ASN A 44 2.52 -0.75 12.86
C ASN A 44 3.53 0.30 13.31
N SER A 45 4.66 0.41 12.61
CA SER A 45 5.69 1.42 12.89
C SER A 45 5.20 2.84 12.60
N ILE A 46 4.51 3.06 11.46
CA ILE A 46 3.86 4.33 11.12
C ILE A 46 2.86 4.73 12.20
N ILE A 47 1.98 3.80 12.61
CA ILE A 47 0.97 4.05 13.64
C ILE A 47 1.64 4.37 14.99
N ALA A 48 2.67 3.62 15.38
CA ALA A 48 3.42 3.87 16.61
C ALA A 48 4.08 5.25 16.58
N THR A 49 4.65 5.67 15.45
CA THR A 49 5.20 7.03 15.28
C THR A 49 4.12 8.10 15.39
N GLY A 50 2.97 7.93 14.74
CA GLY A 50 1.86 8.86 14.86
C GLY A 50 1.35 9.01 16.30
N LYS A 51 1.29 7.91 17.06
CA LYS A 51 0.90 7.91 18.48
C LYS A 51 1.86 8.68 19.40
N LYS A 52 3.12 8.92 18.98
CA LYS A 52 4.04 9.77 19.76
C LYS A 52 3.61 11.24 19.79
N TYR A 53 2.74 11.65 18.86
CA TYR A 53 2.29 13.03 18.73
C TYR A 53 0.90 13.27 19.32
N MET A 54 0.33 12.33 20.08
CA MET A 54 -0.98 12.50 20.72
C MET A 54 -1.06 13.83 21.48
N GLY A 55 -2.13 14.60 21.23
CA GLY A 55 -2.34 15.91 21.84
C GLY A 55 -1.60 17.08 21.16
N VAL A 56 -0.75 16.85 20.15
CA VAL A 56 -0.17 17.96 19.38
C VAL A 56 -1.30 18.76 18.72
N PRO A 57 -1.37 20.10 18.93
CA PRO A 57 -2.50 20.90 18.50
C PRO A 57 -2.77 20.86 17.00
N TYR A 58 -4.05 20.91 16.65
CA TYR A 58 -4.48 21.15 15.28
C TYR A 58 -4.24 22.61 14.89
N LYS A 59 -3.69 22.85 13.70
CA LYS A 59 -3.63 24.16 13.05
C LYS A 59 -3.91 23.99 11.56
N PHE A 60 -5.00 24.57 11.08
CA PHE A 60 -5.33 24.59 9.66
C PHE A 60 -4.18 25.21 8.85
N GLY A 61 -3.75 24.53 7.79
CA GLY A 61 -2.65 25.02 6.95
C GLY A 61 -1.28 24.98 7.62
N ALA A 62 -1.08 24.14 8.64
CA ALA A 62 0.23 23.97 9.27
C ALA A 62 1.35 23.74 8.23
N THR A 63 2.56 24.24 8.49
CA THR A 63 3.66 24.06 7.55
C THR A 63 4.16 22.61 7.57
N SER A 64 4.39 22.02 6.40
CA SER A 64 4.97 20.69 6.27
C SER A 64 6.29 20.56 7.04
N GLY A 65 6.52 19.39 7.63
CA GLY A 65 7.75 19.09 8.38
C GLY A 65 7.79 19.61 9.82
N GLN A 66 6.87 20.49 10.22
CA GLN A 66 6.77 20.97 11.62
C GLN A 66 6.01 19.98 12.50
N THR A 67 6.33 19.97 13.80
CA THR A 67 5.70 19.09 14.80
C THR A 67 5.07 19.82 15.98
N ARG A 68 5.17 21.17 16.03
CA ARG A 68 4.53 21.98 17.07
C ARG A 68 3.00 22.03 16.92
N ASN A 69 2.52 21.84 15.70
CA ASN A 69 1.12 21.72 15.35
C ASN A 69 1.02 21.00 14.00
N PHE A 70 -0.14 20.43 13.72
CA PHE A 70 -0.41 19.74 12.46
C PHE A 70 -1.77 20.15 11.91
N ASP A 71 -1.95 20.12 10.59
CA ASP A 71 -3.25 19.81 10.00
C ASP A 71 -3.33 18.32 9.66
N CYS A 72 -4.50 17.86 9.23
CA CYS A 72 -4.73 16.44 8.96
C CYS A 72 -3.74 15.87 7.94
N SER A 73 -3.43 16.63 6.90
CA SER A 73 -2.54 16.22 5.81
C SER A 73 -1.05 16.39 6.10
N THR A 74 -0.64 17.39 6.89
CA THR A 74 0.76 17.50 7.32
C THR A 74 1.11 16.46 8.36
N PHE A 75 0.15 16.04 9.19
CA PHE A 75 0.34 14.91 10.10
C PHE A 75 0.62 13.62 9.35
N THR A 76 -0.24 13.24 8.39
CA THR A 76 -0.03 12.03 7.59
C THR A 76 1.26 12.12 6.78
N GLN A 77 1.51 13.26 6.13
CA GLN A 77 2.75 13.49 5.39
C GLN A 77 3.98 13.30 6.27
N TYR A 78 4.01 13.90 7.45
CA TYR A 78 5.13 13.80 8.37
C TYR A 78 5.39 12.35 8.80
N VAL A 79 4.35 11.65 9.24
CA VAL A 79 4.48 10.28 9.78
C VAL A 79 4.91 9.31 8.67
N PHE A 80 4.35 9.40 7.47
CA PHE A 80 4.69 8.51 6.36
C PHE A 80 6.08 8.80 5.77
N ALA A 81 6.51 10.07 5.72
CA ALA A 81 7.84 10.45 5.26
C ALA A 81 8.97 9.83 6.10
N LYS A 82 8.75 9.60 7.40
CA LYS A 82 9.71 8.88 8.27
C LYS A 82 9.97 7.43 7.83
N TYR A 83 9.13 6.89 6.95
CA TYR A 83 9.22 5.53 6.43
C TYR A 83 9.36 5.51 4.90
N GLY A 84 9.86 6.60 4.32
CA GLY A 84 10.17 6.72 2.89
C GLY A 84 8.94 6.74 1.99
N ILE A 85 7.80 7.23 2.49
CA ILE A 85 6.57 7.38 1.70
C ILE A 85 6.22 8.86 1.63
N ASP A 86 6.47 9.46 0.46
CA ASP A 86 6.19 10.87 0.23
C ASP A 86 4.72 11.08 -0.15
N LEU A 87 4.01 11.79 0.72
CA LEU A 87 2.62 12.16 0.49
C LEU A 87 2.52 13.61 0.01
N PRO A 88 1.61 13.93 -0.94
CA PRO A 88 1.30 15.30 -1.31
C PRO A 88 0.81 16.15 -0.14
N ARG A 89 0.85 17.47 -0.31
CA ARG A 89 0.57 18.43 0.78
C ARG A 89 -0.86 18.38 1.27
N THR A 90 -1.86 18.23 0.39
CA THR A 90 -3.28 18.34 0.78
C THR A 90 -3.98 17.00 0.88
N SER A 91 -5.02 16.91 1.71
CA SER A 91 -5.86 15.71 1.81
C SER A 91 -6.53 15.35 0.48
N GLN A 92 -6.89 16.33 -0.36
CA GLN A 92 -7.42 16.04 -1.70
C GLN A 92 -6.37 15.40 -2.60
N GLN A 93 -5.13 15.88 -2.58
CA GLN A 93 -4.05 15.29 -3.37
C GLN A 93 -3.67 13.90 -2.83
N GLN A 94 -3.60 13.73 -1.51
CA GLN A 94 -3.36 12.43 -0.88
C GLN A 94 -4.45 11.40 -1.24
N SER A 95 -5.70 11.82 -1.43
CA SER A 95 -6.79 10.94 -1.85
C SER A 95 -6.66 10.39 -3.28
N LYS A 96 -5.67 10.86 -4.04
CA LYS A 96 -5.40 10.48 -5.44
C LYS A 96 -4.16 9.61 -5.61
N VAL A 97 -3.38 9.36 -4.55
CA VAL A 97 -2.17 8.53 -4.61
C VAL A 97 -2.40 7.16 -3.99
N GLY A 98 -1.62 6.17 -4.41
CA GLY A 98 -1.77 4.78 -3.98
C GLY A 98 -2.97 4.06 -4.61
N THR A 99 -3.30 2.90 -4.06
CA THR A 99 -4.38 2.04 -4.57
C THR A 99 -5.68 2.31 -3.83
N TYR A 100 -6.82 2.29 -4.54
CA TYR A 100 -8.14 2.32 -3.91
C TYR A 100 -8.32 1.15 -2.94
N VAL A 101 -8.95 1.40 -1.79
CA VAL A 101 -9.33 0.37 -0.83
C VAL A 101 -10.84 0.45 -0.54
N PRO A 102 -11.62 -0.62 -0.81
CA PRO A 102 -12.99 -0.73 -0.33
C PRO A 102 -13.04 -0.65 1.19
N LYS A 103 -14.08 -0.01 1.77
CA LYS A 103 -14.21 0.14 3.23
C LYS A 103 -14.15 -1.19 3.99
N SER A 104 -14.67 -2.27 3.40
CA SER A 104 -14.65 -3.62 3.96
C SER A 104 -13.26 -4.29 3.97
N GLN A 105 -12.28 -3.73 3.26
CA GLN A 105 -10.93 -4.26 3.12
C GLN A 105 -9.86 -3.35 3.74
N LEU A 106 -10.28 -2.43 4.62
CA LEU A 106 -9.38 -1.56 5.34
C LEU A 106 -8.43 -2.35 6.22
N LYS A 107 -7.15 -1.99 6.15
CA LYS A 107 -6.05 -2.55 6.93
C LYS A 107 -5.31 -1.43 7.66
N PRO A 108 -4.75 -1.71 8.86
CA PRO A 108 -3.92 -0.72 9.55
C PRO A 108 -2.87 -0.11 8.62
N GLY A 109 -2.75 1.21 8.65
CA GLY A 109 -1.86 1.97 7.76
C GLY A 109 -2.53 2.54 6.51
N ASP A 110 -3.75 2.11 6.16
CA ASP A 110 -4.51 2.75 5.08
C ASP A 110 -4.87 4.20 5.44
N LEU A 111 -4.81 5.09 4.45
CA LEU A 111 -5.32 6.45 4.59
C LEU A 111 -6.83 6.45 4.33
N VAL A 112 -7.60 7.02 5.24
CA VAL A 112 -9.05 7.18 5.12
C VAL A 112 -9.40 8.67 4.99
N PHE A 113 -10.30 8.97 4.06
CA PHE A 113 -10.64 10.33 3.65
C PHE A 113 -12.10 10.62 3.94
N PHE A 114 -12.38 11.84 4.37
CA PHE A 114 -13.70 12.26 4.81
C PHE A 114 -14.14 13.57 4.12
N TYR A 115 -15.45 13.79 4.13
CA TYR A 115 -16.21 14.89 3.53
C TYR A 115 -16.25 14.88 2.00
N SER A 116 -17.19 15.66 1.44
CA SER A 116 -17.36 15.87 0.00
C SER A 116 -17.62 17.37 -0.25
N PRO A 117 -16.66 18.14 -0.80
CA PRO A 117 -15.32 17.72 -1.22
C PRO A 117 -14.44 17.26 -0.04
N ILE A 118 -13.44 16.42 -0.34
CA ILE A 118 -12.48 15.91 0.67
C ILE A 118 -11.77 17.09 1.30
N HIS A 119 -11.74 17.15 2.63
CA HIS A 119 -10.93 18.12 3.37
C HIS A 119 -10.36 17.56 4.67
N HIS A 120 -10.51 16.25 4.91
CA HIS A 120 -9.93 15.58 6.07
C HIS A 120 -9.36 14.21 5.70
N VAL A 121 -8.25 13.85 6.34
CA VAL A 121 -7.57 12.56 6.19
C VAL A 121 -7.15 12.03 7.56
N GLY A 122 -7.15 10.71 7.73
CA GLY A 122 -6.62 10.02 8.89
C GLY A 122 -5.98 8.68 8.51
N ILE A 123 -5.26 8.09 9.46
CA ILE A 123 -4.64 6.77 9.33
C ILE A 123 -5.59 5.76 9.99
N TYR A 124 -6.07 4.77 9.24
CA TYR A 124 -6.81 3.66 9.83
C TYR A 124 -5.87 2.81 10.67
N ILE A 125 -6.27 2.50 11.91
CA ILE A 125 -5.42 1.76 12.86
C ILE A 125 -6.01 0.40 13.27
N GLY A 126 -7.01 -0.07 12.52
CA GLY A 126 -7.77 -1.29 12.84
C GLY A 126 -8.96 -1.03 13.76
N ASN A 127 -9.83 -2.04 13.89
CA ASN A 127 -10.97 -2.05 14.81
C ASN A 127 -11.90 -0.82 14.67
N GLY A 128 -12.09 -0.31 13.44
CA GLY A 128 -12.92 0.87 13.22
C GLY A 128 -12.31 2.18 13.74
N LYS A 129 -11.02 2.21 14.12
CA LYS A 129 -10.39 3.41 14.70
C LYS A 129 -9.52 4.15 13.70
N ILE A 130 -9.46 5.47 13.87
CA ILE A 130 -8.65 6.39 13.06
C ILE A 130 -7.73 7.22 13.93
N LEU A 131 -6.45 7.29 13.55
CA LEU A 131 -5.47 8.21 14.12
C LEU A 131 -5.35 9.42 13.19
N HIS A 132 -5.65 10.61 13.70
CA HIS A 132 -5.70 11.85 12.91
C HIS A 132 -5.47 13.07 13.79
N THR A 133 -5.52 14.28 13.23
CA THR A 133 -5.59 15.53 14.01
C THR A 133 -6.83 16.31 13.64
N TYR A 134 -7.64 16.69 14.64
CA TYR A 134 -8.91 17.39 14.41
C TYR A 134 -9.25 18.29 15.61
N GLY A 135 -9.43 19.60 15.36
CA GLY A 135 -9.85 20.56 16.38
C GLY A 135 -9.06 20.46 17.69
N LYS A 136 -9.74 20.57 18.83
CA LYS A 136 -9.23 20.09 20.12
C LYS A 136 -9.63 18.62 20.28
N PRO A 137 -8.74 17.73 20.76
CA PRO A 137 -7.45 17.99 21.39
C PRO A 137 -6.24 18.03 20.43
N GLY A 138 -6.46 18.05 19.11
CA GLY A 138 -5.39 17.94 18.11
C GLY A 138 -5.21 16.50 17.66
N VAL A 139 -3.98 15.99 17.66
CA VAL A 139 -3.73 14.57 17.33
C VAL A 139 -4.46 13.66 18.32
N THR A 140 -5.34 12.82 17.81
CA THR A 140 -6.23 11.98 18.60
C THR A 140 -6.59 10.70 17.85
N ILE A 141 -7.24 9.78 18.58
CA ILE A 141 -7.84 8.57 18.02
C ILE A 141 -9.36 8.69 18.15
N SER A 142 -10.06 8.55 17.02
CA SER A 142 -11.52 8.54 16.99
C SER A 142 -12.07 7.18 16.56
N ASP A 143 -13.31 6.88 16.96
CA ASP A 143 -14.08 5.80 16.38
C ASP A 143 -14.70 6.25 15.05
N MET A 144 -14.29 5.63 13.95
CA MET A 144 -14.75 5.89 12.59
C MET A 144 -16.20 5.43 12.36
N ASN A 145 -16.68 4.50 13.18
CA ASN A 145 -18.02 3.93 13.06
C ASN A 145 -19.07 4.73 13.85
N ASN A 146 -18.66 5.72 14.65
CA ASN A 146 -19.61 6.62 15.29
C ASN A 146 -20.40 7.43 14.26
N ALA A 147 -21.55 7.98 14.65
CA ALA A 147 -22.44 8.71 13.73
C ALA A 147 -21.74 9.88 13.01
N PHE A 148 -20.83 10.57 13.70
CA PHE A 148 -20.12 11.72 13.14
C PHE A 148 -19.12 11.32 12.04
N TRP A 149 -18.26 10.34 12.26
CA TRP A 149 -17.23 9.96 11.28
C TRP A 149 -17.78 9.05 10.18
N SER A 150 -18.73 8.19 10.52
CA SER A 150 -19.35 7.28 9.54
C SER A 150 -20.09 8.03 8.44
N SER A 151 -20.86 9.05 8.80
CA SER A 151 -21.58 9.92 7.83
C SER A 151 -20.65 10.76 6.95
N LYS A 152 -19.40 10.95 7.38
CA LYS A 152 -18.41 11.77 6.68
C LYS A 152 -17.47 10.93 5.81
N TYR A 153 -17.41 9.60 5.99
CA TYR A 153 -16.47 8.76 5.26
C TYR A 153 -16.69 8.85 3.75
N LYS A 154 -15.60 9.06 2.99
CA LYS A 154 -15.68 9.21 1.53
C LYS A 154 -14.94 8.10 0.78
N THR A 155 -13.69 7.83 1.11
CA THR A 155 -12.85 6.86 0.38
C THR A 155 -11.61 6.48 1.19
N ALA A 156 -10.83 5.50 0.71
CA ALA A 156 -9.57 5.10 1.30
C ALA A 156 -8.50 4.76 0.26
N ARG A 157 -7.23 4.94 0.65
CA ARG A 157 -6.04 4.64 -0.15
C ARG A 157 -5.01 3.84 0.62
N ARG A 158 -4.38 2.87 -0.05
CA ARG A 158 -3.20 2.15 0.44
C ARG A 158 -1.96 2.65 -0.29
N VAL A 159 -0.96 3.05 0.49
CA VAL A 159 0.33 3.58 0.00
C VAL A 159 1.53 2.77 0.52
N LEU A 160 1.24 1.62 1.15
CA LEU A 160 2.21 0.65 1.68
C LEU A 160 2.39 -0.53 0.75
#